data_AF-A0A352VI82-F1
#
_entry.id   AF-A0A352VI82-F1
#
_cell.length_a   1.000
_cell.length_b   1.000
_cell.length_c   1.000
_cell.angle_alpha   90.00
_cell.angle_beta   90.00
_cell.angle_gamma   90.00
#
_symmetry.space_group_name_H-M   'P 1'
#
loop_
_entity.id
_entity.type
_entity.pdbx_description
1 polymer ?
#
loop_
_entity_poly.entity_id
_entity_poly.type
_entity_poly.pdbx_seq_one_letter_code
_entity_poly.pdbx_strand_id
1 'polypeptide(L)'
;MGLLAAAFFRIQVLGSDAWELRATSNRIRQLSLPAPRGIIYDRNGDILVDNVPGYAITLLPGPLDEARETLERMSAYVEMSEERIERVLATLRRYGREVVVDADADFETVSALEERRAEFPGLYLEMRPRRRYLLGEAAGHVLGYVGEITAEELASPSFAADLYRQGMVVGKNGIENEYEQQL
;
A
#
# COMPACT_ATOMS: atom_id res chain seq x y z
N MET A 1 -38.63 28.86 -10.62
CA MET A 1 -38.06 28.15 -11.79
C MET A 1 -36.88 28.88 -12.43
N GLY A 2 -36.97 30.17 -12.75
CA GLY A 2 -35.85 30.91 -13.39
C GLY A 2 -34.56 31.02 -12.56
N LEU A 3 -34.68 31.11 -11.23
CA LEU A 3 -33.53 31.18 -10.31
C LEU A 3 -32.73 29.86 -10.29
N LEU A 4 -33.43 28.72 -10.36
CA LEU A 4 -32.81 27.40 -10.46
C LEU A 4 -32.15 27.20 -11.83
N ALA A 5 -32.78 27.67 -12.91
CA ALA A 5 -32.21 27.61 -14.26
C ALA A 5 -30.94 28.48 -14.40
N ALA A 6 -30.92 29.67 -13.80
CA ALA A 6 -29.75 30.54 -13.79
C ALA A 6 -28.61 29.97 -12.93
N ALA A 7 -28.93 29.38 -11.77
CA ALA A 7 -27.94 28.68 -10.95
C ALA A 7 -27.36 27.45 -11.68
N PHE A 8 -28.21 26.69 -12.37
CA PHE A 8 -27.79 25.56 -13.19
C PHE A 8 -26.87 25.99 -14.34
N PHE A 9 -27.25 27.03 -15.09
CA PHE A 9 -26.43 27.58 -16.17
C PHE A 9 -25.07 28.09 -15.66
N ARG A 10 -25.05 28.75 -14.50
CA ARG A 10 -23.80 29.20 -13.87
C ARG A 10 -22.89 28.02 -13.50
N ILE A 11 -23.43 26.93 -12.96
CA ILE A 11 -22.62 25.77 -12.57
C ILE A 11 -22.12 25.01 -13.81
N GLN A 12 -23.00 24.78 -14.79
CA GLN A 12 -22.68 23.95 -15.96
C GLN A 12 -21.86 24.68 -17.04
N VAL A 13 -22.06 25.99 -17.25
CA VAL A 13 -21.44 26.73 -18.36
C VAL A 13 -20.26 27.57 -17.90
N LEU A 14 -20.33 28.21 -16.73
CA LEU A 14 -19.22 29.03 -16.20
C LEU A 14 -18.27 28.24 -15.30
N GLY A 15 -18.63 27.02 -14.91
CA GLY A 15 -17.84 26.16 -14.02
C GLY A 15 -17.30 24.90 -14.68
N SER A 16 -17.64 24.61 -15.95
CA SER A 16 -17.32 23.33 -16.63
C SER A 16 -15.85 22.98 -16.50
N ASP A 17 -14.97 23.94 -16.79
CA ASP A 17 -13.52 23.69 -16.89
C ASP A 17 -12.91 23.40 -15.51
N ALA A 18 -13.43 24.05 -14.46
CA ALA A 18 -12.99 23.82 -13.09
C ALA A 18 -13.48 22.47 -12.53
N TRP A 19 -14.66 22.00 -12.96
CA TRP A 19 -15.19 20.70 -12.57
C TRP A 19 -14.58 19.56 -13.39
N GLU A 20 -14.29 19.78 -14.66
CA GLU A 20 -13.60 18.82 -15.54
C GLU A 20 -12.16 18.59 -15.09
N LEU A 21 -11.42 19.65 -14.69
CA LEU A 21 -10.08 19.52 -14.09
C LEU A 21 -10.12 18.74 -12.76
N ARG A 22 -11.10 18.99 -11.89
CA ARG A 22 -11.26 18.24 -10.63
C ARG A 22 -11.64 16.78 -10.85
N ALA A 23 -12.52 16.52 -11.81
CA ALA A 23 -12.89 15.16 -12.20
C ALA A 23 -11.71 14.40 -12.83
N THR A 24 -10.89 15.08 -13.63
CA THR A 24 -9.68 14.49 -14.24
C THR A 24 -8.59 14.23 -13.19
N SER A 25 -8.40 15.14 -12.24
CA SER A 25 -7.48 14.93 -11.11
C SER A 25 -7.87 13.73 -10.25
N ASN A 26 -9.18 13.51 -10.05
CA ASN A 26 -9.67 12.31 -9.35
C ASN A 26 -9.51 11.01 -10.16
N ARG A 27 -9.22 11.08 -11.47
CA ARG A 27 -9.01 9.92 -12.34
C ARG A 27 -7.55 9.48 -12.40
N ILE A 28 -6.60 10.37 -12.13
CA ILE A 28 -5.16 10.10 -12.23
C ILE A 28 -4.62 9.70 -10.86
N ARG A 29 -4.43 8.40 -10.65
CA ARG A 29 -3.77 7.84 -9.46
C ARG A 29 -2.27 7.74 -9.71
N GLN A 30 -1.45 8.39 -8.88
CA GLN A 30 -0.01 8.18 -8.87
C GLN A 30 0.30 6.90 -8.09
N LEU A 31 0.77 5.85 -8.78
CA LEU A 31 1.35 4.67 -8.15
C LEU A 31 2.84 4.92 -7.96
N SER A 32 3.29 5.03 -6.70
CA SER A 32 4.71 5.15 -6.40
C SER A 32 5.33 3.77 -6.41
N LEU A 33 6.22 3.49 -7.38
CA LEU A 33 7.01 2.26 -7.39
C LEU A 33 8.25 2.48 -6.51
N PRO A 34 8.35 1.86 -5.32
CA PRO A 34 9.53 2.00 -4.49
C PRO A 34 10.74 1.38 -5.20
N ALA A 35 11.90 2.03 -5.09
CA ALA A 35 13.14 1.43 -5.54
C ALA A 35 13.49 0.22 -4.65
N PRO A 36 14.04 -0.87 -5.20
CA PRO A 36 14.57 -1.96 -4.39
C PRO A 36 15.73 -1.45 -3.52
N ARG A 37 15.72 -1.77 -2.22
CA ARG A 37 16.76 -1.35 -1.27
C ARG A 37 18.08 -2.11 -1.50
N GLY A 38 19.21 -1.55 -1.09
CA GLY A 38 20.52 -2.23 -1.19
C GLY A 38 20.61 -3.55 -0.40
N ILE A 39 21.42 -4.50 -0.88
CA ILE A 39 21.73 -5.76 -0.18
C ILE A 39 22.80 -5.50 0.91
N ILE A 40 22.65 -6.09 2.09
CA ILE A 40 23.62 -5.98 3.19
C ILE A 40 24.49 -7.23 3.21
N TYR A 41 25.81 -7.03 3.24
CA TYR A 41 26.82 -8.09 3.25
C TYR A 41 27.67 -8.05 4.53
N ASP A 42 28.19 -9.21 4.95
CA ASP A 42 29.25 -9.29 5.96
C ASP A 42 30.63 -8.98 5.33
N ARG A 43 31.66 -8.82 6.17
CA ARG A 43 33.06 -8.65 5.78
C ARG A 43 33.59 -9.73 4.82
N ASN A 44 33.01 -10.92 4.83
CA ASN A 44 33.39 -12.03 3.96
C ASN A 44 32.63 -12.03 2.62
N GLY A 45 31.69 -11.12 2.41
CA GLY A 45 30.82 -11.08 1.23
C GLY A 45 29.58 -11.95 1.31
N ASP A 46 29.33 -12.59 2.46
CA ASP A 46 28.10 -13.35 2.69
C ASP A 46 26.91 -12.39 2.85
N ILE A 47 25.78 -12.73 2.22
CA ILE A 47 24.55 -11.95 2.31
C ILE A 47 23.99 -12.06 3.73
N LEU A 48 23.70 -10.93 4.35
CA LEU A 48 23.02 -10.84 5.65
C LEU A 48 21.54 -10.49 5.47
N VAL A 49 21.27 -9.56 4.56
CA VAL A 49 19.92 -9.07 4.24
C VAL A 49 19.78 -8.93 2.73
N ASP A 50 18.80 -9.63 2.15
CA ASP A 50 18.42 -9.49 0.75
C ASP A 50 16.96 -9.05 0.58
N ASN A 51 16.60 -8.77 -0.67
CA ASN A 51 15.23 -8.49 -1.06
C ASN A 51 14.70 -9.71 -1.81
N VAL A 52 13.63 -10.29 -1.30
CA VAL A 52 12.90 -11.34 -2.02
C VAL A 52 11.59 -10.77 -2.55
N PRO A 53 11.07 -11.32 -3.66
CA PRO A 53 9.71 -11.02 -4.08
C PRO A 53 8.75 -11.33 -2.93
N GLY A 54 8.00 -10.31 -2.50
CA GLY A 54 6.82 -10.46 -1.68
C GLY A 54 5.59 -10.06 -2.48
N TYR A 55 4.42 -10.51 -2.03
CA TYR A 55 3.16 -10.17 -2.68
C TYR A 55 2.20 -9.60 -1.65
N ALA A 56 1.62 -8.46 -1.97
CA ALA A 56 0.62 -7.80 -1.17
C ALA A 56 -0.74 -7.89 -1.85
N ILE A 57 -1.74 -8.30 -1.08
CA ILE A 57 -3.14 -8.31 -1.47
C ILE A 57 -3.77 -7.02 -0.98
N THR A 58 -4.16 -6.16 -1.92
CA THR A 58 -4.74 -4.85 -1.63
C THR A 58 -6.17 -4.79 -2.14
N LEU A 59 -7.08 -4.27 -1.31
CA LEU A 59 -8.46 -4.02 -1.69
C LEU A 59 -8.64 -2.55 -2.06
N LEU A 60 -9.12 -2.29 -3.28
CA LEU A 60 -9.40 -0.96 -3.77
C LEU A 60 -10.73 -0.43 -3.20
N PRO A 61 -10.87 0.90 -3.05
CA PRO A 61 -12.13 1.49 -2.61
C PRO A 61 -13.24 1.24 -3.64
N GLY A 62 -14.40 0.81 -3.16
CA GLY A 62 -15.57 0.46 -3.97
C GLY A 62 -16.82 0.30 -3.12
N PRO A 63 -17.93 -0.21 -3.69
CA PRO A 63 -19.14 -0.54 -2.94
C PRO A 63 -18.83 -1.53 -1.80
N LEU A 64 -19.30 -1.24 -0.58
CA LEU A 64 -18.98 -2.07 0.59
C LEU A 64 -19.54 -3.49 0.49
N ASP A 65 -20.66 -3.67 -0.22
CA ASP A 65 -21.28 -4.99 -0.42
C ASP A 65 -20.39 -5.88 -1.31
N GLU A 66 -19.86 -5.33 -2.41
CA GLU A 66 -18.91 -6.03 -3.30
C GLU A 66 -17.58 -6.33 -2.59
N ALA A 67 -17.10 -5.38 -1.78
CA ALA A 67 -15.90 -5.54 -0.98
C ALA A 67 -16.06 -6.67 0.05
N ARG A 68 -17.22 -6.75 0.72
CA ARG A 68 -17.52 -7.84 1.67
C ARG A 68 -17.54 -9.19 0.96
N GLU A 69 -18.28 -9.30 -0.15
CA GLU A 69 -18.37 -10.54 -0.91
C GLU A 69 -16.99 -11.02 -1.39
N THR A 70 -16.14 -10.08 -1.85
CA THR A 70 -14.76 -10.38 -2.26
C THR A 70 -13.93 -10.92 -1.10
N LEU A 71 -14.02 -10.31 0.09
CA LEU A 71 -13.30 -10.76 1.28
C LEU A 71 -13.79 -12.12 1.78
N GLU A 72 -15.09 -12.38 1.71
CA GLU A 72 -15.70 -13.67 2.05
C GLU A 72 -15.23 -14.77 1.10
N ARG A 73 -15.19 -14.51 -0.22
CA ARG A 73 -14.64 -15.46 -1.19
C ARG A 73 -13.14 -15.70 -0.98
N MET A 74 -12.40 -14.66 -0.61
CA MET A 74 -10.97 -14.76 -0.35
C MET A 74 -10.65 -15.61 0.89
N SER A 75 -11.59 -15.75 1.83
CA SER A 75 -11.42 -16.59 3.02
C SER A 75 -11.12 -18.06 2.73
N ALA A 76 -11.44 -18.54 1.52
CA ALA A 76 -11.08 -19.89 1.06
C ALA A 76 -9.57 -20.06 0.78
N TYR A 77 -8.85 -18.95 0.56
CA TYR A 77 -7.42 -18.95 0.18
C TYR A 77 -6.53 -18.35 1.28
N VAL A 78 -7.07 -17.43 2.09
CA VAL A 78 -6.36 -16.75 3.17
C VAL A 78 -7.16 -16.88 4.44
N GLU A 79 -6.50 -17.15 5.57
CA GLU A 79 -7.16 -17.16 6.86
C GLU A 79 -7.72 -15.77 7.21
N MET A 80 -9.05 -15.67 7.09
CA MET A 80 -9.80 -14.45 7.31
C MET A 80 -10.86 -14.70 8.38
N SER A 81 -10.63 -14.19 9.59
CA SER A 81 -11.68 -14.17 10.61
C SER A 81 -12.71 -13.08 10.31
N GLU A 82 -13.92 -13.24 10.81
CA GLU A 82 -15.00 -12.26 10.64
C GLU A 82 -14.58 -10.88 11.20
N GLU A 83 -13.86 -10.85 12.32
CA GLU A 83 -13.31 -9.61 12.88
C GLU A 83 -12.26 -8.95 11.99
N ARG A 84 -11.47 -9.74 11.24
CA ARG A 84 -10.51 -9.19 10.27
C ARG A 84 -11.25 -8.57 9.08
N ILE A 85 -12.29 -9.21 8.59
CA ILE A 85 -13.14 -8.67 7.50
C ILE A 85 -13.79 -7.35 7.92
N GLU A 86 -14.42 -7.30 9.09
CA GLU A 86 -15.05 -6.06 9.60
C GLU A 86 -14.04 -4.92 9.78
N ARG A 87 -12.83 -5.21 10.26
CA ARG A 87 -11.76 -4.19 10.38
C ARG A 87 -11.35 -3.62 9.03
N VAL A 88 -11.21 -4.47 8.01
CA VAL A 88 -10.87 -4.03 6.65
C VAL A 88 -11.98 -3.15 6.10
N LEU A 89 -13.24 -3.57 6.20
CA LEU A 89 -14.41 -2.81 5.74
C LEU A 89 -14.56 -1.47 6.48
N ALA A 90 -14.33 -1.44 7.79
CA ALA A 90 -14.36 -0.21 8.58
C ALA A 90 -13.26 0.77 8.15
N THR A 91 -12.06 0.27 7.84
CA THR A 91 -10.94 1.07 7.33
C THR A 91 -11.26 1.63 5.95
N LEU A 92 -11.79 0.78 5.06
CA LEU A 92 -12.21 1.17 3.71
C LEU A 92 -13.27 2.28 3.76
N ARG A 93 -14.27 2.13 4.64
CA ARG A 93 -15.34 3.11 4.86
C ARG A 93 -14.82 4.43 5.44
N ARG A 94 -13.87 4.37 6.38
CA ARG A 94 -13.35 5.56 7.07
C ARG A 94 -12.49 6.42 6.16
N TYR A 95 -11.58 5.80 5.41
CA TYR A 95 -10.56 6.52 4.67
C TYR A 95 -10.85 6.62 3.17
N GLY A 96 -11.74 5.78 2.62
CA GLY A 96 -12.05 5.78 1.19
C GLY A 96 -10.84 5.53 0.30
N ARG A 97 -9.80 4.88 0.83
CA ARG A 97 -8.54 4.56 0.16
C ARG A 97 -8.30 3.06 0.19
N GLU A 98 -7.38 2.60 -0.64
CA GLU A 98 -6.99 1.20 -0.69
C GLU A 98 -6.47 0.68 0.67
N VAL A 99 -6.80 -0.57 0.97
CA VAL A 99 -6.44 -1.22 2.22
C VAL A 99 -5.65 -2.47 1.90
N VAL A 100 -4.43 -2.58 2.44
CA VAL A 100 -3.65 -3.80 2.37
C VAL A 100 -4.33 -4.84 3.28
N VAL A 101 -4.88 -5.88 2.67
CA VAL A 101 -5.56 -6.97 3.38
C VAL A 101 -4.52 -7.96 3.88
N ASP A 102 -3.56 -8.29 3.02
CA ASP A 102 -2.40 -9.11 3.35
C ASP A 102 -1.14 -8.48 2.75
N ALA A 103 -0.08 -8.36 3.55
CA ALA A 103 1.18 -7.73 3.14
C ALA A 103 2.26 -8.76 2.75
N ASP A 104 2.07 -10.03 3.10
CA ASP A 104 3.04 -11.11 2.87
C ASP A 104 2.33 -12.39 2.43
N ALA A 105 1.57 -12.27 1.33
CA ALA A 105 0.85 -13.40 0.76
C ALA A 105 1.80 -14.33 -0.01
N ASP A 106 1.59 -15.63 0.16
CA ASP A 106 2.34 -16.65 -0.56
C ASP A 106 2.08 -16.61 -2.06
N PHE A 107 3.09 -16.98 -2.85
CA PHE A 107 3.00 -17.00 -4.30
C PHE A 107 1.87 -17.89 -4.83
N GLU A 108 1.63 -19.04 -4.17
CA GLU A 108 0.55 -19.97 -4.55
C GLU A 108 -0.83 -19.32 -4.40
N THR A 109 -1.06 -18.65 -3.27
CA THR A 109 -2.29 -17.90 -2.99
C THR A 109 -2.52 -16.80 -4.00
N VAL A 110 -1.50 -15.98 -4.25
CA VAL A 110 -1.60 -14.85 -5.18
C VAL A 110 -1.80 -15.32 -6.62
N SER A 111 -1.14 -16.41 -7.03
CA SER A 111 -1.34 -17.02 -8.35
C SER A 111 -2.77 -17.53 -8.51
N ALA A 112 -3.32 -18.22 -7.51
CA ALA A 112 -4.69 -18.74 -7.55
C ALA A 112 -5.75 -17.62 -7.62
N LEU A 113 -5.49 -16.49 -6.95
CA LEU A 113 -6.35 -15.29 -7.00
C LEU A 113 -6.22 -14.56 -8.35
N GLU A 114 -5.01 -14.40 -8.90
CA GLU A 114 -4.80 -13.79 -10.23
C GLU A 114 -5.48 -14.59 -11.35
N GLU A 115 -5.40 -15.93 -11.32
CA GLU A 115 -6.10 -16.79 -12.29
C GLU A 115 -7.62 -16.57 -12.30
N ARG A 116 -8.17 -16.22 -11.13
CA ARG A 116 -9.60 -16.00 -10.91
C ARG A 116 -9.94 -14.53 -10.72
N ARG A 117 -9.12 -13.61 -11.24
CA ARG A 117 -9.27 -12.16 -11.02
C ARG A 117 -10.66 -11.62 -11.34
N ALA A 118 -11.38 -12.23 -12.28
CA ALA A 118 -12.77 -11.87 -12.60
C ALA A 118 -13.77 -12.11 -11.45
N GLU A 119 -13.46 -13.02 -10.53
CA GLU A 119 -14.29 -13.36 -9.36
C GLU A 119 -14.04 -12.45 -8.16
N PHE A 120 -12.98 -11.63 -8.20
CA PHE A 120 -12.54 -10.75 -7.12
C PHE A 120 -12.51 -9.28 -7.56
N PRO A 121 -13.68 -8.64 -7.79
CA PRO A 121 -13.73 -7.24 -8.17
C PRO A 121 -13.11 -6.35 -7.09
N GLY A 122 -12.31 -5.37 -7.51
CA GLY A 122 -11.63 -4.45 -6.57
C GLY A 122 -10.39 -5.04 -5.89
N LEU A 123 -10.06 -6.31 -6.09
CA LEU A 123 -8.80 -6.88 -5.63
C LEU A 123 -7.64 -6.42 -6.54
N TYR A 124 -6.56 -5.97 -5.91
CA TYR A 124 -5.33 -5.55 -6.57
C TYR A 124 -4.15 -6.28 -5.93
N LEU A 125 -3.50 -7.11 -6.72
CA LEU A 125 -2.33 -7.89 -6.30
C LEU A 125 -1.08 -7.13 -6.74
N GLU A 126 -0.23 -6.82 -5.77
CA GLU A 126 0.98 -6.03 -5.99
C GLU A 126 2.21 -6.83 -5.59
N MET A 127 3.20 -6.91 -6.48
CA MET A 127 4.52 -7.39 -6.10
C MET A 127 5.22 -6.30 -5.28
N ARG A 128 5.41 -6.56 -3.99
CA ARG A 128 6.17 -5.68 -3.09
C ARG A 128 7.37 -6.45 -2.57
N PRO A 129 8.60 -6.07 -2.95
CA PRO A 129 9.80 -6.69 -2.41
C PRO A 129 9.78 -6.63 -0.88
N ARG A 130 10.09 -7.75 -0.23
CA ARG A 130 10.21 -7.83 1.23
C ARG A 130 11.65 -8.10 1.63
N ARG A 131 12.04 -7.56 2.79
CA ARG A 131 13.35 -7.83 3.39
C ARG A 131 13.38 -9.23 3.98
N ARG A 132 14.40 -10.01 3.62
CA ARG A 132 14.69 -11.29 4.25
C ARG A 132 16.02 -11.20 5.00
N TYR A 133 15.96 -11.51 6.28
CA TYR A 133 17.10 -11.46 7.20
C TYR A 133 17.61 -12.89 7.44
N LEU A 134 18.78 -13.22 6.92
CA LEU A 134 19.30 -14.60 6.94
C LEU A 134 19.77 -15.04 8.34
N LEU A 135 20.23 -14.10 9.16
CA LEU A 135 20.67 -14.37 10.54
C LEU A 135 19.54 -14.33 11.58
N GLY A 136 18.30 -14.00 11.16
CA GLY A 136 17.14 -13.93 12.03
C GLY A 136 17.37 -13.10 13.31
N GLU A 137 16.91 -13.61 14.44
CA GLU A 137 16.99 -12.93 15.74
C GLU A 137 18.42 -12.68 16.23
N ALA A 138 19.39 -13.49 15.80
CA ALA A 138 20.78 -13.40 16.27
C ALA A 138 21.44 -12.06 15.91
N ALA A 139 21.00 -11.43 14.82
CA ALA A 139 21.51 -10.13 14.36
C ALA A 139 20.43 -9.03 14.29
N GLY A 140 19.19 -9.30 14.72
CA GLY A 140 18.06 -8.38 14.56
C GLY A 140 18.26 -7.02 15.25
N HIS A 141 18.95 -6.97 16.38
CA HIS A 141 19.26 -5.71 17.07
C HIS A 141 20.30 -4.85 16.35
N VAL A 142 21.22 -5.49 15.61
CA VAL A 142 22.31 -4.81 14.90
C VAL A 142 21.87 -4.42 13.49
N LEU A 143 21.31 -5.38 12.74
CA LEU A 143 20.78 -5.15 11.39
C LEU A 143 19.58 -4.22 11.43
N GLY A 144 18.70 -4.42 12.41
CA GLY A 144 17.44 -3.70 12.52
C GLY A 144 16.34 -4.29 11.65
N TYR A 145 15.27 -3.52 11.47
CA TYR A 145 14.12 -3.86 10.65
C TYR A 145 13.57 -2.63 9.92
N VAL A 146 12.72 -2.90 8.92
CA VAL A 146 12.02 -1.87 8.14
C VAL A 146 10.53 -1.84 8.51
N GLY A 147 9.89 -0.68 8.35
CA GLY A 147 8.45 -0.52 8.56
C GLY A 147 7.89 0.72 7.89
N GLU A 148 6.56 0.82 7.81
CA GLU A 148 5.90 2.00 7.24
C GLU A 148 6.25 3.27 8.03
N ILE A 149 6.60 4.34 7.32
CA ILE A 149 6.94 5.63 7.91
C ILE A 149 5.75 6.21 8.69
N THR A 150 5.98 6.62 9.94
CA THR A 150 4.94 7.22 10.77
C THR A 150 4.78 8.72 10.47
N ALA A 151 3.67 9.31 10.92
CA ALA A 151 3.46 10.75 10.77
C ALA A 151 4.51 11.58 11.52
N GLU A 152 4.97 11.08 12.67
CA GLU A 152 6.01 11.71 13.49
C GLU A 152 7.38 11.65 12.79
N GLU A 153 7.73 10.51 12.19
CA GLU A 153 8.97 10.36 11.42
C GLU A 153 8.96 11.22 10.17
N LEU A 154 7.84 11.28 9.44
CA LEU A 154 7.70 12.12 8.25
C LEU A 154 7.83 13.62 8.57
N ALA A 155 7.55 14.03 9.81
CA ALA A 155 7.75 15.40 10.27
C ALA A 155 9.20 15.69 10.75
N SER A 156 10.05 14.66 10.83
CA SER A 156 11.44 14.78 11.26
C SER A 156 12.34 15.33 10.16
N PRO A 157 13.38 16.13 10.49
CA PRO A 157 14.38 16.57 9.53
C PRO A 157 15.14 15.44 8.82
N SER A 158 15.20 14.24 9.44
CA SER A 158 15.89 13.08 8.87
C SER A 158 15.22 12.52 7.62
N PHE A 159 13.92 12.77 7.44
CA PHE A 159 13.11 12.31 6.31
C PHE A 159 12.70 13.51 5.46
N ALA A 160 13.55 13.87 4.49
CA ALA A 160 13.32 15.01 3.62
C ALA A 160 11.99 14.84 2.84
N ALA A 161 11.12 15.85 2.91
CA ALA A 161 9.74 15.78 2.40
C ALA A 161 9.64 15.58 0.87
N ASP A 162 10.72 15.83 0.14
CA ASP A 162 10.87 15.61 -1.29
C ASP A 162 11.17 14.13 -1.64
N LEU A 163 11.73 13.37 -0.71
CA LEU A 163 12.12 11.97 -0.89
C LEU A 163 11.16 10.98 -0.22
N TYR A 164 10.53 11.38 0.89
CA TYR A 164 9.68 10.49 1.69
C TYR A 164 8.21 10.91 1.64
N ARG A 165 7.33 9.91 1.59
CA ARG A 165 5.87 10.06 1.59
C ARG A 165 5.23 9.05 2.52
N GLN A 166 4.07 9.41 3.06
CA GLN A 166 3.27 8.48 3.85
C GLN A 166 2.98 7.20 3.05
N GLY A 167 3.10 6.03 3.69
CA GLY A 167 2.98 4.73 3.03
C GLY A 167 4.30 4.11 2.55
N MET A 168 5.42 4.86 2.60
CA MET A 168 6.74 4.31 2.27
C MET A 168 7.30 3.47 3.43
N VAL A 169 8.09 2.45 3.09
CA VAL A 169 8.77 1.58 4.05
C VAL A 169 10.20 2.07 4.26
N VAL A 170 10.55 2.38 5.50
CA VAL A 170 11.85 2.94 5.91
C VAL A 170 12.49 2.08 7.00
N GLY A 171 13.82 2.13 7.10
CA GLY A 171 14.59 1.53 8.18
C GLY A 171 14.26 2.17 9.53
N LYS A 172 13.86 1.34 10.50
CA LYS A 172 13.40 1.80 11.82
C LYS A 172 14.52 1.86 12.84
N ASN A 173 15.45 0.92 12.78
CA ASN A 173 16.58 0.84 13.71
C ASN A 173 17.79 0.14 13.06
N GLY A 174 18.86 0.01 13.83
CA GLY A 174 20.07 -0.70 13.42
C GLY A 174 20.71 -0.10 12.17
N ILE A 175 21.35 -0.97 11.40
CA ILE A 175 21.99 -0.63 10.11
C ILE A 175 20.96 -0.12 9.10
N GLU A 176 19.73 -0.66 9.08
CA GLU A 176 18.69 -0.19 8.15
C GLU A 176 18.36 1.29 8.33
N ASN A 177 18.32 1.81 9.57
CA ASN A 177 18.09 3.24 9.82
C ASN A 177 19.36 4.08 9.55
N GLU A 178 20.51 3.66 10.09
CA GLU A 178 21.78 4.39 9.95
C GLU A 178 22.17 4.61 8.48
N TYR A 179 21.88 3.63 7.63
CA TYR A 179 22.21 3.62 6.21
C TYR A 179 21.01 3.87 5.29
N GLU A 180 19.87 4.36 5.80
CA GLU A 180 18.64 4.58 5.02
C GLU A 180 18.89 5.39 3.74
N GLN A 181 19.67 6.47 3.81
CA GLN A 181 19.94 7.34 2.66
C GLN A 181 20.79 6.67 1.56
N GLN A 182 21.42 5.54 1.88
CA GLN A 182 22.34 4.80 1.01
C GLN A 182 21.72 3.48 0.53
N LEU A 183 20.62 3.03 1.16
CA LEU A 183 19.92 1.76 0.93
C LEU A 183 18.57 1.96 0.24
#